data_AF-A0A3D0XER6-F1
#
_entry.id   AF-A0A3D0XER6-F1
#
_cell.length_a   1.000
_cell.length_b   1.000
_cell.length_c   1.000
_cell.angle_alpha   90.00
_cell.angle_beta   90.00
_cell.angle_gamma   90.00
#
_symmetry.space_group_name_H-M   'P 1'
#
loop_
_entity.id
_entity.type
_entity.pdbx_description
1 polymer ?
#
loop_
_entity_poly.entity_id
_entity_poly.type
_entity_poly.pdbx_seq_one_letter_code
_entity_poly.pdbx_strand_id
1 'polypeptide(L)' 'MKSIFEQNGGTYIKVGKYYIPNVLVPDTKKYTIGKYSRMHAKFI' A
#
# COMPACT_ATOMS: atom_id res chain seq x y z
N MET A 1 -16.01 2.20 -17.81
CA MET A 1 -14.62 1.72 -17.95
C MET A 1 -14.18 1.23 -16.58
N LYS A 2 -13.86 -0.06 -16.43
CA LYS A 2 -13.41 -0.60 -15.14
C LYS A 2 -11.97 -0.14 -14.87
N SER A 3 -11.62 0.16 -13.63
CA SER A 3 -10.23 0.48 -13.29
C SER A 3 -9.38 -0.80 -13.34
N ILE A 4 -8.08 -0.66 -13.58
CA ILE A 4 -7.11 -1.78 -13.57
C ILE A 4 -7.18 -2.53 -12.22
N PHE A 5 -7.50 -1.82 -11.14
CA PHE A 5 -7.64 -2.40 -9.81
C PHE A 5 -8.84 -3.33 -9.71
N GLU A 6 -9.99 -2.97 -10.31
CA GLU A 6 -11.18 -3.84 -10.34
C GLU A 6 -10.95 -5.08 -11.21
N GLN A 7 -10.19 -4.93 -12.31
CA GLN A 7 -9.82 -6.05 -13.18
C GLN A 7 -8.94 -7.08 -12.44
N ASN A 8 -8.10 -6.61 -11.51
CA ASN A 8 -7.24 -7.46 -10.68
C ASN A 8 -7.97 -8.04 -9.44
N GLY A 9 -9.30 -7.92 -9.36
CA GLY A 9 -10.10 -8.42 -8.24
C GLY A 9 -10.03 -7.55 -6.98
N GLY A 10 -9.48 -6.34 -7.08
CA GLY A 10 -9.44 -5.37 -6.00
C GLY A 10 -10.82 -4.75 -5.76
N THR A 11 -11.18 -4.56 -4.49
CA THR A 11 -12.44 -3.92 -4.08
C THR A 11 -12.20 -2.52 -3.56
N TYR A 12 -13.13 -1.62 -3.84
CA TYR A 12 -13.10 -0.26 -3.32
C TYR A 12 -14.02 -0.12 -2.10
N ILE A 13 -13.54 0.60 -1.10
CA ILE A 13 -14.32 1.01 0.06
C ILE A 13 -14.65 2.50 -0.11
N LYS A 14 -15.92 2.85 0.02
CA LYS A 14 -16.37 4.25 -0.05
C LYS A 14 -16.11 4.92 1.30
N VAL A 15 -15.19 5.86 1.34
CA VAL A 15 -14.88 6.67 2.52
C VAL A 15 -15.16 8.14 2.19
N GLY A 16 -16.31 8.63 2.68
CA GLY A 16 -16.79 9.97 2.37
C GLY A 16 -17.08 10.16 0.88
N LYS A 17 -16.33 11.08 0.24
CA LYS A 17 -16.42 11.37 -1.20
C LYS A 17 -15.49 10.51 -2.07
N TYR A 18 -14.59 9.72 -1.46
CA TYR A 18 -13.56 8.99 -2.18
C TYR A 18 -13.79 7.48 -2.15
N TYR A 19 -13.32 6.81 -3.20
CA TYR A 19 -13.23 5.35 -3.27
C TYR A 19 -11.79 4.95 -2.99
N ILE A 20 -11.56 4.33 -1.83
CA ILE A 20 -10.24 3.90 -1.39
C ILE A 20 -10.08 2.41 -1.75
N PRO A 21 -9.03 2.02 -2.48
CA PRO A 21 -8.78 0.62 -2.77
C PRO A 21 -8.44 -0.15 -1.49
N ASN A 22 -8.99 -1.35 -1.33
CA ASN A 22 -8.66 -2.26 -0.24
C ASN A 22 -7.30 -2.92 -0.50
N VAL A 23 -6.23 -2.15 -0.33
CA VAL A 23 -4.85 -2.62 -0.51
C VAL A 23 -4.36 -3.15 0.83
N LEU A 24 -4.39 -4.48 0.99
CA LEU A 24 -3.75 -5.11 2.13
C LEU A 24 -2.24 -5.18 1.89
N VAL A 25 -1.48 -4.64 2.83
CA VAL A 25 -0.04 -4.84 2.87
C VAL A 25 0.19 -6.30 3.26
N PRO A 26 1.03 -7.09 2.53
CA PRO A 26 1.30 -8.46 2.92
C PRO A 26 1.97 -8.49 4.30
N ASP A 27 1.34 -9.16 5.27
CA ASP A 27 1.87 -9.34 6.64
C ASP A 27 3.21 -10.09 6.68
N THR A 28 3.56 -10.79 5.59
CA THR A 28 4.78 -11.61 5.49
C THR A 28 6.05 -10.82 5.21
N LYS A 29 5.97 -9.50 5.01
CA LYS A 29 7.17 -8.70 4.81
C LYS A 29 7.84 -8.43 6.16
N LYS A 30 8.80 -9.28 6.52
CA LYS A 30 10.01 -8.82 7.21
C LYS A 30 10.63 -7.76 6.31
N TYR A 31 10.23 -6.50 6.47
CA TYR A 31 10.84 -5.38 5.80
C TYR A 31 12.28 -5.30 6.30
N THR A 32 13.20 -5.96 5.62
CA THR A 32 14.62 -5.71 5.80
C THR A 32 14.83 -4.24 5.49
N ILE A 33 15.18 -3.46 6.51
CA ILE A 33 15.35 -2.02 6.43
C ILE A 33 16.27 -1.74 5.23
N GLY A 34 15.68 -1.18 4.17
CA GLY A 34 16.37 -0.90 2.92
C GLY A 34 17.51 0.09 3.14
N LYS A 35 18.40 0.25 2.15
CA LYS A 35 19.53 1.20 2.22
C LYS A 35 19.07 2.59 2.70
N TYR A 36 17.94 3.09 2.21
CA TYR A 36 17.42 4.41 2.53
C TYR A 36 16.85 4.54 3.95
N SER A 37 16.08 3.56 4.43
CA SER A 37 15.56 3.55 5.80
C SER A 37 16.70 3.47 6.83
N ARG A 38 17.79 2.75 6.51
CA ARG A 38 19.03 2.73 7.32
C ARG A 38 19.75 4.07 7.33
N MET A 39 19.73 4.81 6.22
CA MET A 39 20.29 6.16 6.19
C MET A 39 19.44 7.14 7.01
N HIS A 40 18.12 7.07 6.93
CA HIS A 40 17.23 7.91 7.74
C HIS A 40 17.41 7.68 9.25
N ALA A 41 17.55 6.42 9.68
CA ALA A 41 17.83 6.09 11.07
C ALA A 41 19.17 6.64 11.60
N LYS A 42 20.12 7.01 10.72
CA LYS A 42 21.37 7.67 11.12
C LYS A 42 21.24 9.19 11.29
N PHE A 43 20.13 9.78 10.85
CA PHE A 43 19.85 11.21 10.99
C PHE A 43 18.97 11.53 12.21
N ILE A 44 18.49 10.50 12.92
CA ILE A 44 17.79 10.61 14.23
C ILE A 44 18.83 10.41 15.32
#